data_AF-A0A2E4S6G1-F1
#
_entry.id   AF-A0A2E4S6G1-F1
#
_cell.length_a   1.000
_cell.length_b   1.000
_cell.length_c   1.000
_cell.angle_alpha   90.00
_cell.angle_beta   90.00
_cell.angle_gamma   90.00
#
_symmetry.space_group_name_H-M   'P 1'
#
loop_
_entity.id
_entity.type
_entity.pdbx_description
1 polymer ?
#
loop_
_entity_poly.entity_id
_entity_poly.type
_entity_poly.pdbx_seq_one_letter_code
_entity_poly.pdbx_strand_id
1 'polypeptide(L)'
;MENLIEPNIHPILVHFTYALGVSAALAYIGTLFLPAGRMRDNLRPAADWMLALASVAVIATIAAGFQAYYSVAHDGPSHEAMTTHRNWAVPSGLALLALAAWRWVRRASAPGTLFTFAAVIVAGLLTVTAWWGGTIVYKYGLGVQSLPEASGPGHDHDHGGGSESGQGHDNADGHHGSATSSPEEPEPAETGTPDSKPAGHDNSDGHHGSAGNSSSADDQDTHAGPDTPTGVPAGHDNSDGHHDPLPASADERAILDIINAVETGWENGNGEPFRTHFQDWDGARYFESGGGNTGLDDLVENHVEPEKDAIPDLDLGFSNIHIHFEGDNFAWAVADTTVTGTLASSGERLDRTGKQTMLFRKIGTAWNVVHTHSSSRASRR
;
A
#
# COMPACT_ATOMS: atom_id res chain seq x y z
N MET A 1 -13.07 7.38 31.00
CA MET A 1 -13.71 6.35 30.14
C MET A 1 -13.27 6.60 28.71
N GLU A 2 -11.97 6.52 28.44
CA GLU A 2 -11.41 7.07 27.20
C GLU A 2 -11.20 6.02 26.10
N ASN A 3 -11.12 4.73 26.47
CA ASN A 3 -10.81 3.62 25.57
C ASN A 3 -11.94 2.57 25.49
N LEU A 4 -13.22 2.96 25.60
CA LEU A 4 -14.30 1.96 25.66
C LEU A 4 -14.67 1.37 24.27
N ILE A 5 -14.32 2.05 23.17
CA ILE A 5 -14.49 1.59 21.78
C ILE A 5 -13.39 2.22 20.94
N GLU A 6 -12.58 1.42 20.24
CA GLU A 6 -11.62 1.92 19.25
C GLU A 6 -12.32 2.46 17.99
N PRO A 7 -11.75 3.47 17.33
CA PRO A 7 -11.98 4.89 17.60
C PRO A 7 -13.40 5.41 17.29
N ASN A 8 -14.38 4.56 16.96
CA ASN A 8 -15.73 5.00 16.63
C ASN A 8 -16.82 3.94 16.93
N ILE A 9 -18.05 4.40 17.19
CA ILE A 9 -19.19 3.54 17.57
C ILE A 9 -19.92 2.90 16.37
N HIS A 10 -19.53 3.22 15.14
CA HIS A 10 -20.25 2.78 13.92
C HIS A 10 -20.28 1.25 13.77
N PRO A 11 -19.17 0.49 13.94
CA PRO A 11 -19.17 -0.98 13.96
C PRO A 11 -20.16 -1.61 14.95
N ILE A 12 -20.48 -0.95 16.07
CA ILE A 12 -21.50 -1.48 17.00
C ILE A 12 -22.90 -1.28 16.41
N LEU A 13 -23.19 -0.09 15.88
CA LEU A 13 -24.54 0.29 15.42
C LEU A 13 -24.95 -0.44 14.13
N VAL A 14 -24.02 -0.73 13.21
CA VAL A 14 -24.33 -1.48 11.97
C VAL A 14 -24.95 -2.84 12.25
N HIS A 15 -24.55 -3.53 13.32
CA HIS A 15 -25.09 -4.84 13.68
C HIS A 15 -26.60 -4.78 13.96
N PHE A 16 -27.06 -3.76 14.69
CA PHE A 16 -28.48 -3.58 14.99
C PHE A 16 -29.27 -3.28 13.72
N THR A 17 -28.78 -2.36 12.88
CA THR A 17 -29.40 -2.02 11.60
C THR A 17 -29.55 -3.25 10.70
N TYR A 18 -28.46 -4.01 10.53
CA TYR A 18 -28.43 -5.19 9.66
C TYR A 18 -29.31 -6.32 10.20
N ALA A 19 -29.08 -6.74 11.45
CA ALA A 19 -29.77 -7.88 12.04
C ALA A 19 -31.28 -7.63 12.14
N LEU A 20 -31.71 -6.45 12.58
CA LEU A 20 -33.14 -6.13 12.69
C LEU A 20 -33.80 -5.95 11.31
N GLY A 21 -33.12 -5.31 10.35
CA GLY A 21 -33.63 -5.13 9.00
C GLY A 21 -33.83 -6.45 8.24
N VAL A 22 -32.83 -7.32 8.26
CA VAL A 22 -32.90 -8.66 7.63
C VAL A 22 -33.91 -9.56 8.37
N SER A 23 -33.92 -9.57 9.70
CA SER A 23 -34.88 -10.37 10.47
C SER A 23 -36.32 -9.91 10.27
N ALA A 24 -36.56 -8.61 10.10
CA ALA A 24 -37.87 -8.10 9.71
C ALA A 24 -38.30 -8.63 8.34
N ALA A 25 -37.44 -8.58 7.32
CA ALA A 25 -37.74 -9.11 5.98
C ALA A 25 -38.05 -10.62 6.01
N LEU A 26 -37.25 -11.42 6.73
CA LEU A 26 -37.48 -12.85 6.93
C LEU A 26 -38.80 -13.14 7.66
N ALA A 27 -39.14 -12.34 8.69
CA ALA A 27 -40.42 -12.45 9.37
C ALA A 27 -41.60 -12.10 8.46
N TYR A 28 -41.50 -11.05 7.62
CA TYR A 28 -42.51 -10.74 6.61
C TYR A 28 -42.68 -11.84 5.56
N ILE A 29 -41.59 -12.48 5.11
CA ILE A 29 -41.65 -13.70 4.27
C ILE A 29 -42.45 -14.79 5.02
N GLY A 30 -42.12 -15.06 6.28
CA GLY A 30 -42.86 -16.01 7.12
C GLY A 30 -44.37 -15.71 7.18
N THR A 31 -44.77 -14.43 7.28
CA THR A 31 -46.20 -14.08 7.29
C THR A 31 -46.96 -14.36 5.98
N LEU A 32 -46.26 -14.64 4.86
CA LEU A 32 -46.89 -15.08 3.61
C LEU A 32 -47.12 -16.60 3.56
N PHE A 33 -46.16 -17.38 4.06
CA PHE A 33 -46.18 -18.85 3.94
C PHE A 33 -46.84 -19.56 5.13
N LEU A 34 -46.89 -18.92 6.31
CA LEU A 34 -47.50 -19.53 7.49
C LEU A 34 -49.04 -19.52 7.42
N PRO A 35 -49.70 -20.63 7.82
CA PRO A 35 -51.16 -20.68 7.91
C PRO A 35 -51.69 -19.66 8.94
N ALA A 36 -52.96 -19.29 8.82
CA ALA A 36 -53.62 -18.42 9.78
C ALA A 36 -53.66 -19.08 11.18
N GLY A 37 -53.36 -18.29 12.21
CA GLY A 37 -53.29 -18.74 13.60
C GLY A 37 -52.11 -18.15 14.37
N ARG A 38 -52.06 -18.48 15.67
CA ARG A 38 -51.22 -17.82 16.71
C ARG A 38 -49.77 -17.52 16.30
N MET A 39 -49.11 -18.40 15.53
CA MET A 39 -47.73 -18.17 15.11
C MET A 39 -47.62 -17.01 14.10
N ARG A 40 -48.51 -16.96 13.10
CA ARG A 40 -48.59 -15.86 12.12
C ARG A 40 -49.04 -14.56 12.80
N ASP A 41 -49.99 -14.66 13.72
CA ASP A 41 -50.56 -13.52 14.44
C ASP A 41 -49.54 -12.85 15.36
N ASN A 42 -48.61 -13.63 15.94
CA ASN A 42 -47.48 -13.11 16.73
C ASN A 42 -46.29 -12.64 15.86
N LEU A 43 -46.04 -13.30 14.71
CA LEU A 43 -44.89 -12.99 13.85
C LEU A 43 -45.02 -11.61 13.18
N ARG A 44 -46.23 -11.18 12.80
CA ARG A 44 -46.45 -9.87 12.18
C ARG A 44 -46.07 -8.70 13.13
N PRO A 45 -46.59 -8.60 14.37
CA PRO A 45 -46.13 -7.60 15.33
C PRO A 45 -44.62 -7.64 15.60
N ALA A 46 -44.01 -8.82 15.62
CA ALA A 46 -42.55 -8.94 15.76
C ALA A 46 -41.80 -8.34 14.55
N ALA A 47 -42.26 -8.61 13.32
CA ALA A 47 -41.71 -8.01 12.10
C ALA A 47 -41.85 -6.47 12.08
N ASP A 48 -42.98 -5.96 12.58
CA ASP A 48 -43.25 -4.52 12.71
C ASP A 48 -42.27 -3.85 13.68
N TRP A 49 -42.07 -4.45 14.86
CA TRP A 49 -41.13 -3.96 15.87
C TRP A 49 -39.68 -4.05 15.42
N MET A 50 -39.27 -5.13 14.76
CA MET A 50 -37.92 -5.25 14.20
C MET A 50 -37.66 -4.16 13.15
N LEU A 51 -38.60 -3.90 12.24
CA LEU A 51 -38.46 -2.82 11.26
C LEU A 51 -38.42 -1.43 11.91
N ALA A 52 -39.26 -1.18 12.93
CA ALA A 52 -39.25 0.09 13.67
C ALA A 52 -37.92 0.32 14.40
N LEU A 53 -37.37 -0.70 15.07
CA LEU A 53 -36.08 -0.61 15.75
C LEU A 53 -34.91 -0.49 14.76
N ALA A 54 -34.96 -1.20 13.62
CA ALA A 54 -33.98 -1.04 12.53
C ALA A 54 -33.97 0.40 11.98
N SER A 55 -35.14 1.07 11.96
CA SER A 55 -35.27 2.47 11.52
C SER A 55 -34.62 3.46 12.49
N VAL A 56 -34.67 3.20 13.79
CA VAL A 56 -33.94 4.00 14.79
C VAL A 56 -32.44 3.71 14.69
N ALA A 57 -32.07 2.42 14.58
CA ALA A 57 -30.68 2.00 14.46
C ALA A 57 -29.98 2.57 13.22
N VAL A 58 -30.65 2.64 12.06
CA VAL A 58 -30.02 3.12 10.82
C VAL A 58 -29.72 4.61 10.86
N ILE A 59 -30.53 5.42 11.54
CA ILE A 59 -30.27 6.86 11.74
C ILE A 59 -28.98 7.03 12.56
N ALA A 60 -28.87 6.33 13.68
CA ALA A 60 -27.68 6.34 14.52
C ALA A 60 -26.44 5.78 13.78
N THR A 61 -26.64 4.72 12.98
CA THR A 61 -25.59 4.08 12.17
C THR A 61 -25.03 5.04 11.12
N ILE A 62 -25.88 5.74 10.38
CA ILE A 62 -25.46 6.72 9.37
C ILE A 62 -24.76 7.91 10.04
N ALA A 63 -25.29 8.42 11.15
CA ALA A 63 -24.65 9.54 11.88
C ALA A 63 -23.24 9.16 12.38
N ALA A 64 -23.09 7.99 13.02
CA ALA A 64 -21.78 7.49 13.44
C ALA A 64 -20.86 7.16 12.24
N GLY A 65 -21.42 6.70 11.12
CA GLY A 65 -20.67 6.43 9.89
C GLY A 65 -20.08 7.69 9.26
N PHE A 66 -20.84 8.80 9.24
CA PHE A 66 -20.30 10.10 8.83
C PHE A 66 -19.25 10.63 9.82
N GLN A 67 -19.44 10.47 11.13
CA GLN A 67 -18.42 10.82 12.11
C GLN A 67 -17.11 10.05 11.86
N ALA A 68 -17.19 8.73 11.67
CA ALA A 68 -16.03 7.90 11.35
C ALA A 68 -15.38 8.30 10.02
N TYR A 69 -16.19 8.57 8.98
CA TYR A 69 -15.72 8.98 7.64
C TYR A 69 -14.84 10.24 7.66
N TYR A 70 -15.11 11.18 8.57
CA TYR A 70 -14.36 12.43 8.70
C TYR A 70 -13.30 12.45 9.83
N SER A 71 -13.19 11.42 10.66
CA SER A 71 -12.30 11.43 11.84
C SER A 71 -11.35 10.25 11.99
N VAL A 72 -11.54 9.15 11.25
CA VAL A 72 -10.61 8.01 11.27
C VAL A 72 -9.46 8.30 10.32
N ALA A 73 -8.21 8.08 10.75
CA ALA A 73 -7.04 8.20 9.87
C ALA A 73 -7.01 7.03 8.87
N HIS A 74 -6.70 7.32 7.60
CA HIS A 74 -6.74 6.35 6.51
C HIS A 74 -5.92 6.82 5.29
N ASP A 75 -5.55 5.89 4.42
CA ASP A 75 -4.83 6.16 3.17
C ASP A 75 -5.78 6.38 1.97
N GLY A 76 -5.22 6.68 0.79
CA GLY A 76 -5.99 6.91 -0.44
C GLY A 76 -6.90 5.73 -0.85
N PRO A 77 -6.37 4.48 -0.97
CA PRO A 77 -7.18 3.30 -1.25
C PRO A 77 -8.31 3.06 -0.26
N SER A 78 -8.05 3.28 1.04
CA SER A 78 -9.08 3.18 2.08
C SER A 78 -10.14 4.28 1.95
N HIS A 79 -9.74 5.52 1.59
CA HIS A 79 -10.68 6.61 1.34
C HIS A 79 -11.68 6.27 0.23
N GLU A 80 -11.21 5.65 -0.86
CA GLU A 80 -12.06 5.22 -1.98
C GLU A 80 -13.02 4.10 -1.55
N ALA A 81 -12.53 3.10 -0.80
CA ALA A 81 -13.35 2.03 -0.25
C ALA A 81 -14.44 2.57 0.70
N MET A 82 -14.07 3.48 1.63
CA MET A 82 -14.99 4.21 2.52
C MET A 82 -16.05 4.99 1.74
N THR A 83 -15.64 5.66 0.67
CA THR A 83 -16.53 6.44 -0.21
C THR A 83 -17.52 5.53 -0.93
N THR A 84 -17.06 4.38 -1.42
CA THR A 84 -17.91 3.36 -2.05
C THR A 84 -18.94 2.81 -1.07
N HIS A 85 -18.53 2.42 0.15
CA HIS A 85 -19.46 1.97 1.19
C HIS A 85 -20.48 3.04 1.55
N ARG A 86 -20.07 4.30 1.77
CA ARG A 86 -20.97 5.42 2.07
C ARG A 86 -22.02 5.62 0.98
N ASN A 87 -21.61 5.53 -0.29
CA ASN A 87 -22.48 5.69 -1.45
C ASN A 87 -23.52 4.54 -1.58
N TRP A 88 -23.25 3.35 -1.03
CA TRP A 88 -24.25 2.30 -0.85
C TRP A 88 -25.09 2.48 0.43
N ALA A 89 -24.47 2.89 1.53
CA ALA A 89 -25.09 2.96 2.85
C ALA A 89 -26.20 4.00 2.95
N VAL A 90 -25.97 5.20 2.41
CA VAL A 90 -26.96 6.29 2.51
C VAL A 90 -28.25 5.97 1.73
N PRO A 91 -28.22 5.56 0.44
CA PRO A 91 -29.43 5.15 -0.27
C PRO A 91 -30.12 3.93 0.35
N SER A 92 -29.36 2.92 0.80
CA SER A 92 -29.92 1.72 1.43
C SER A 92 -30.64 2.03 2.75
N GLY A 93 -30.06 2.91 3.57
CA GLY A 93 -30.69 3.37 4.80
C GLY A 93 -31.91 4.25 4.56
N LEU A 94 -31.88 5.14 3.56
CA LEU A 94 -33.06 5.89 3.13
C LEU A 94 -34.18 4.98 2.63
N ALA A 95 -33.85 3.90 1.89
CA ALA A 95 -34.82 2.90 1.46
C ALA A 95 -35.45 2.13 2.64
N LEU A 96 -34.66 1.80 3.68
CA LEU A 96 -35.16 1.21 4.92
C LEU A 96 -36.11 2.16 5.67
N LEU A 97 -35.76 3.44 5.78
CA LEU A 97 -36.62 4.47 6.39
C LEU A 97 -37.92 4.67 5.61
N ALA A 98 -37.86 4.68 4.27
CA ALA A 98 -39.04 4.76 3.41
C ALA A 98 -39.95 3.54 3.56
N LEU A 99 -39.38 2.33 3.64
CA LEU A 99 -40.11 1.09 3.89
C LEU A 99 -40.81 1.12 5.26
N ALA A 100 -40.13 1.59 6.29
CA ALA A 100 -40.69 1.72 7.64
C ALA A 100 -41.80 2.78 7.71
N ALA A 101 -41.61 3.93 7.07
CA ALA A 101 -42.65 4.96 6.94
C ALA A 101 -43.89 4.41 6.21
N TRP A 102 -43.69 3.66 5.12
CA TRP A 102 -44.78 2.98 4.42
C TRP A 102 -45.51 1.96 5.32
N ARG A 103 -44.75 1.14 6.06
CA ARG A 103 -45.31 0.17 7.02
C ARG A 103 -46.11 0.83 8.13
N TRP A 104 -45.64 1.98 8.62
CA TRP A 104 -46.29 2.77 9.66
C TRP A 104 -47.59 3.41 9.18
N VAL A 105 -47.58 4.08 8.02
CA VAL A 105 -48.77 4.70 7.44
C VAL A 105 -49.86 3.67 7.16
N ARG A 106 -49.49 2.49 6.63
CA ARG A 106 -50.45 1.41 6.35
C ARG A 106 -50.69 0.46 7.53
N ARG A 107 -50.35 0.84 8.76
CA ARG A 107 -50.14 -0.16 9.82
C ARG A 107 -51.36 -1.01 10.23
N ALA A 108 -52.55 -0.47 10.05
CA ALA A 108 -53.80 -1.21 10.27
C ALA A 108 -53.95 -2.42 9.33
N SER A 109 -53.52 -2.29 8.08
CA SER A 109 -53.59 -3.34 7.06
C SER A 109 -52.47 -4.36 7.19
N ALA A 110 -52.75 -5.62 6.83
CA ALA A 110 -51.71 -6.65 6.75
C ALA A 110 -50.68 -6.31 5.66
N PRO A 111 -49.39 -6.64 5.85
CA PRO A 111 -48.38 -6.50 4.81
C PRO A 111 -48.75 -7.39 3.61
N GLY A 112 -48.88 -6.78 2.44
CA GLY A 112 -49.14 -7.50 1.18
C GLY A 112 -47.84 -8.00 0.54
N THR A 113 -47.96 -8.87 -0.47
CA THR A 113 -46.82 -9.44 -1.21
C THR A 113 -45.85 -8.38 -1.75
N LEU A 114 -46.36 -7.26 -2.28
CA LEU A 114 -45.54 -6.14 -2.76
C LEU A 114 -44.70 -5.50 -1.65
N PHE A 115 -45.25 -5.37 -0.43
CA PHE A 115 -44.51 -4.85 0.72
C PHE A 115 -43.41 -5.82 1.15
N THR A 116 -43.73 -7.12 1.24
CA THR A 116 -42.74 -8.15 1.56
C THR A 116 -41.62 -8.21 0.51
N PHE A 117 -41.93 -8.09 -0.78
CA PHE A 117 -40.94 -8.04 -1.84
C PHE A 117 -40.03 -6.81 -1.73
N ALA A 118 -40.58 -5.63 -1.44
CA ALA A 118 -39.79 -4.43 -1.17
C ALA A 118 -38.90 -4.60 0.08
N ALA A 119 -39.39 -5.26 1.14
CA ALA A 119 -38.59 -5.56 2.33
C ALA A 119 -37.42 -6.50 2.02
N VAL A 120 -37.59 -7.48 1.12
CA VAL A 120 -36.51 -8.36 0.65
C VAL A 120 -35.48 -7.60 -0.19
N ILE A 121 -35.91 -6.69 -1.07
CA ILE A 121 -34.98 -5.82 -1.81
C ILE A 121 -34.16 -4.96 -0.85
N VAL A 122 -34.80 -4.31 0.13
CA VAL A 122 -34.10 -3.51 1.14
C VAL A 122 -33.13 -4.37 1.96
N ALA A 123 -33.51 -5.58 2.37
CA ALA A 123 -32.59 -6.50 3.04
C ALA A 123 -31.36 -6.85 2.16
N GLY A 124 -31.56 -7.08 0.86
CA GLY A 124 -30.46 -7.30 -0.08
C GLY A 124 -29.53 -6.08 -0.22
N LEU A 125 -30.09 -4.87 -0.28
CA LEU A 125 -29.32 -3.61 -0.29
C LEU A 125 -28.51 -3.44 1.01
N LEU A 126 -29.08 -3.79 2.16
CA LEU A 126 -28.36 -3.82 3.43
C LEU A 126 -27.24 -4.87 3.45
N THR A 127 -27.44 -6.04 2.83
CA THR A 127 -26.38 -7.07 2.69
C THR A 127 -25.23 -6.59 1.79
N VAL A 128 -25.52 -5.94 0.66
CA VAL A 128 -24.48 -5.33 -0.20
C VAL A 128 -23.74 -4.20 0.54
N THR A 129 -24.46 -3.38 1.31
CA THR A 129 -23.86 -2.35 2.16
C THR A 129 -22.94 -2.95 3.22
N ALA A 130 -23.38 -4.02 3.89
CA ALA A 130 -22.60 -4.74 4.90
C ALA A 130 -21.37 -5.43 4.30
N TRP A 131 -21.46 -5.97 3.08
CA TRP A 131 -20.31 -6.50 2.33
C TRP A 131 -19.23 -5.44 2.13
N TRP A 132 -19.60 -4.23 1.68
CA TRP A 132 -18.66 -3.12 1.54
C TRP A 132 -18.08 -2.67 2.89
N GLY A 133 -18.89 -2.68 3.96
CA GLY A 133 -18.41 -2.38 5.31
C GLY A 133 -17.38 -3.40 5.81
N GLY A 134 -17.65 -4.69 5.61
CA GLY A 134 -16.69 -5.77 5.88
C GLY A 134 -15.44 -5.69 4.99
N THR A 135 -15.58 -5.26 3.74
CA THR A 135 -14.43 -5.06 2.83
C THR A 135 -13.48 -4.00 3.38
N ILE A 136 -13.99 -2.87 3.87
CA ILE A 136 -13.18 -1.82 4.51
C ILE A 136 -12.38 -2.36 5.71
N VAL A 137 -13.02 -3.15 6.58
CA VAL A 137 -12.38 -3.71 7.77
C VAL A 137 -11.38 -4.82 7.41
N TYR A 138 -11.80 -5.83 6.65
CA TYR A 138 -11.02 -7.05 6.44
C TYR A 138 -10.05 -7.03 5.25
N LYS A 139 -10.29 -6.18 4.24
CA LYS A 139 -9.39 -6.05 3.08
C LYS A 139 -8.44 -4.84 3.22
N TYR A 140 -8.93 -3.73 3.77
CA TYR A 140 -8.17 -2.48 3.90
C TYR A 140 -7.66 -2.22 5.33
N GLY A 141 -7.94 -3.12 6.29
CA GLY A 141 -7.43 -3.00 7.66
C GLY A 141 -7.97 -1.78 8.42
N LEU A 142 -9.06 -1.17 7.97
CA LEU A 142 -9.48 0.10 8.53
C LEU A 142 -10.15 -0.06 9.90
N GLY A 143 -9.59 0.63 10.90
CA GLY A 143 -10.14 0.64 12.26
C GLY A 143 -9.91 -0.66 13.04
N VAL A 144 -8.96 -1.48 12.60
CA VAL A 144 -8.39 -2.58 13.39
C VAL A 144 -6.95 -2.26 13.75
N GLN A 145 -6.48 -2.76 14.90
CA GLN A 145 -5.06 -2.83 15.16
C GLN A 145 -4.42 -3.83 14.18
N SER A 146 -3.20 -3.55 13.71
CA SER A 146 -2.35 -4.59 13.14
C SER A 146 -2.22 -5.72 14.14
N LEU A 147 -2.38 -6.97 13.69
CA LEU A 147 -2.01 -8.11 14.52
C LEU A 147 -0.52 -8.00 14.88
N PRO A 148 -0.10 -8.45 16.08
CA PRO A 148 1.31 -8.72 16.33
C PRO A 148 1.86 -9.60 15.20
N GLU A 149 3.11 -9.39 14.80
CA GLU A 149 3.75 -10.26 13.81
C GLU A 149 3.59 -11.73 14.21
N ALA A 150 3.25 -12.56 13.22
CA ALA A 150 3.03 -13.98 13.41
C ALA A 150 4.35 -14.70 13.69
N SER A 151 4.83 -14.55 14.92
CA SER A 151 6.04 -15.16 15.48
C SER A 151 5.77 -16.66 15.74
N GLY A 152 5.70 -17.42 14.65
CA GLY A 152 5.51 -18.86 14.66
C GLY A 152 5.89 -19.51 13.31
N PRO A 153 6.12 -20.83 13.27
CA PRO A 153 6.60 -21.52 12.06
C PRO A 153 5.56 -21.60 10.92
N GLY A 154 5.52 -20.52 10.12
CA GLY A 154 4.94 -20.47 8.78
C GLY A 154 3.46 -20.12 8.70
N HIS A 155 3.13 -19.19 7.80
CA HIS A 155 2.03 -19.26 6.84
C HIS A 155 2.09 -18.06 5.86
N ASP A 156 3.17 -17.99 5.07
CA ASP A 156 3.36 -16.92 4.08
C ASP A 156 2.36 -17.08 2.92
N HIS A 157 1.40 -16.16 2.80
CA HIS A 157 0.41 -16.18 1.73
C HIS A 157 0.94 -15.53 0.44
N ASP A 158 1.02 -16.34 -0.61
CA ASP A 158 1.49 -15.97 -1.95
C ASP A 158 0.51 -15.00 -2.64
N HIS A 159 0.82 -13.71 -2.63
CA HIS A 159 0.09 -12.71 -3.41
C HIS A 159 0.58 -12.67 -4.86
N GLY A 160 0.19 -13.68 -5.63
CA GLY A 160 0.41 -13.73 -7.07
C GLY A 160 -0.24 -12.52 -7.77
N GLY A 161 0.57 -11.62 -8.30
CA GLY A 161 0.14 -10.42 -8.99
C GLY A 161 -0.61 -10.74 -10.29
N GLY A 162 -1.93 -10.53 -10.28
CA GLY A 162 -2.72 -10.49 -11.50
C GLY A 162 -2.37 -9.26 -12.31
N SER A 163 -1.86 -9.45 -13.53
CA SER A 163 -1.55 -8.39 -14.47
C SER A 163 -2.80 -7.66 -14.93
N GLU A 164 -2.87 -6.34 -14.74
CA GLU A 164 -3.65 -5.49 -15.64
C GLU A 164 -2.97 -4.13 -15.83
N SER A 165 -2.90 -3.72 -17.09
CA SER A 165 -2.09 -2.60 -17.57
C SER A 165 -2.86 -1.27 -17.49
N GLY A 166 -2.23 -0.21 -16.99
CA GLY A 166 -2.79 1.13 -17.00
C GLY A 166 -1.73 2.22 -16.90
N GLN A 167 -1.51 2.92 -18.02
CA GLN A 167 -0.76 4.19 -18.12
C GLN A 167 -1.14 5.13 -16.96
N GLY A 168 -0.25 5.83 -16.27
CA GLY A 168 1.02 6.41 -16.73
C GLY A 168 0.86 7.93 -16.78
N HIS A 169 1.39 8.64 -15.78
CA HIS A 169 1.53 10.10 -15.79
C HIS A 169 2.69 10.53 -14.91
N ASP A 170 3.64 11.24 -15.52
CA ASP A 170 4.72 11.93 -14.84
C ASP A 170 4.20 13.12 -14.03
N ASN A 171 4.89 13.45 -12.93
CA ASN A 171 5.55 14.75 -12.79
C ASN A 171 6.51 14.73 -11.59
N ALA A 172 7.72 15.23 -11.82
CA ALA A 172 8.68 15.59 -10.78
C ALA A 172 8.50 17.06 -10.37
N ASP A 173 9.35 17.51 -9.45
CA ASP A 173 9.55 18.89 -8.98
C ASP A 173 8.40 19.50 -8.12
N GLY A 174 8.66 20.18 -7.00
CA GLY A 174 9.93 20.43 -6.32
C GLY A 174 9.81 21.52 -5.23
N HIS A 175 10.81 21.55 -4.33
CA HIS A 175 11.19 22.64 -3.41
C HIS A 175 10.42 22.92 -2.08
N HIS A 176 11.16 22.62 -0.99
CA HIS A 176 11.52 23.48 0.16
C HIS A 176 10.47 24.21 1.04
N GLY A 177 10.69 24.13 2.36
CA GLY A 177 10.26 25.15 3.32
C GLY A 177 10.39 24.70 4.77
N SER A 178 11.41 25.19 5.51
CA SER A 178 11.62 24.86 6.93
C SER A 178 10.66 25.61 7.87
N ALA A 179 10.54 25.11 9.10
CA ALA A 179 9.71 25.63 10.18
C ALA A 179 10.05 27.06 10.64
N THR A 180 9.09 27.74 11.27
CA THR A 180 9.14 28.07 12.72
C THR A 180 7.83 28.72 13.21
N SER A 181 7.72 28.87 14.53
CA SER A 181 6.51 29.14 15.32
C SER A 181 6.00 30.60 15.34
N SER A 182 4.69 30.74 15.55
CA SER A 182 3.91 31.89 16.05
C SER A 182 4.45 32.49 17.38
N PRO A 183 3.93 33.63 17.94
CA PRO A 183 2.63 34.27 17.66
C PRO A 183 2.55 35.82 17.70
N GLU A 184 1.30 36.29 17.64
CA GLU A 184 0.72 37.61 18.01
C GLU A 184 0.48 38.70 16.94
N GLU A 185 -0.83 39.00 16.81
CA GLU A 185 -1.52 40.16 16.21
C GLU A 185 -1.29 41.46 17.04
N PRO A 186 -1.59 42.70 16.55
CA PRO A 186 -2.80 43.02 15.78
C PRO A 186 -2.74 44.06 14.64
N GLU A 187 -3.81 44.04 13.84
CA GLU A 187 -4.40 45.09 12.96
C GLU A 187 -4.45 46.51 13.61
N PRO A 188 -4.57 47.64 12.86
CA PRO A 188 -5.44 47.71 11.66
C PRO A 188 -5.08 48.67 10.47
N ALA A 189 -5.89 48.50 9.41
CA ALA A 189 -6.49 49.53 8.53
C ALA A 189 -5.81 50.02 7.22
N GLU A 190 -6.41 49.55 6.11
CA GLU A 190 -6.97 50.31 4.96
C GLU A 190 -6.13 50.85 3.76
N THR A 191 -6.68 50.49 2.58
CA THR A 191 -6.71 51.18 1.25
C THR A 191 -5.57 51.01 0.22
N GLY A 192 -5.97 50.67 -1.03
CA GLY A 192 -5.33 51.25 -2.23
C GLY A 192 -4.69 50.33 -3.30
N THR A 193 -5.49 49.66 -4.14
CA THR A 193 -5.15 49.41 -5.57
C THR A 193 -5.40 50.70 -6.39
N PRO A 194 -4.90 50.91 -7.65
CA PRO A 194 -4.61 49.89 -8.68
C PRO A 194 -3.42 50.16 -9.67
N ASP A 195 -3.37 49.35 -10.73
CA ASP A 195 -2.71 49.51 -12.05
C ASP A 195 -1.17 49.54 -12.11
N SER A 196 -0.51 48.70 -12.91
CA SER A 196 -0.64 48.74 -14.39
C SER A 196 0.14 47.61 -15.11
N LYS A 197 -0.30 47.23 -16.32
CA LYS A 197 0.39 46.39 -17.30
C LYS A 197 0.62 47.22 -18.59
N PRO A 198 1.83 47.22 -19.18
CA PRO A 198 2.08 46.58 -20.49
C PRO A 198 3.45 45.84 -20.48
N ALA A 199 3.98 45.16 -21.51
CA ALA A 199 3.61 44.82 -22.89
C ALA A 199 3.90 43.29 -23.10
N GLY A 200 4.02 42.64 -24.27
CA GLY A 200 3.66 42.93 -25.67
C GLY A 200 4.77 42.54 -26.66
N HIS A 201 4.41 41.95 -27.81
CA HIS A 201 5.25 41.67 -29.00
C HIS A 201 6.32 40.55 -28.87
N ASP A 202 6.71 39.81 -29.91
CA ASP A 202 6.17 39.62 -31.27
C ASP A 202 6.56 38.21 -31.82
N ASN A 203 6.01 37.90 -32.99
CA ASN A 203 6.16 36.73 -33.86
C ASN A 203 7.59 36.69 -34.52
N SER A 204 8.02 35.87 -35.49
CA SER A 204 7.60 34.61 -36.16
C SER A 204 8.59 34.32 -37.30
N ASP A 205 9.08 33.08 -37.47
CA ASP A 205 9.67 32.57 -38.71
C ASP A 205 10.02 31.06 -38.59
N GLY A 206 10.14 30.27 -39.67
CA GLY A 206 9.97 30.68 -41.07
C GLY A 206 10.51 29.76 -42.18
N HIS A 207 10.70 28.45 -41.94
CA HIS A 207 10.71 27.39 -42.98
C HIS A 207 11.83 27.35 -44.07
N HIS A 208 11.80 26.25 -44.85
CA HIS A 208 12.66 25.89 -46.01
C HIS A 208 14.12 25.46 -45.72
N GLY A 209 14.71 24.40 -46.31
CA GLY A 209 14.19 23.37 -47.23
C GLY A 209 14.72 23.47 -48.67
N SER A 210 15.59 22.54 -49.09
CA SER A 210 15.93 22.28 -50.52
C SER A 210 16.57 20.90 -50.70
N ALA A 211 16.53 20.33 -51.91
CA ALA A 211 16.96 18.97 -52.22
C ALA A 211 17.67 18.82 -53.57
N GLY A 212 18.62 17.88 -53.65
CA GLY A 212 18.92 17.03 -54.82
C GLY A 212 19.71 17.61 -56.01
N ASN A 213 20.79 16.92 -56.40
CA ASN A 213 21.05 16.53 -57.80
C ASN A 213 21.99 15.29 -57.89
N SER A 214 22.05 14.65 -59.06
CA SER A 214 22.61 13.32 -59.35
C SER A 214 23.90 13.28 -60.21
N SER A 215 24.37 12.07 -60.55
CA SER A 215 25.43 11.65 -61.52
C SER A 215 26.86 11.50 -60.96
N SER A 216 27.76 10.62 -61.46
CA SER A 216 27.69 9.37 -62.27
C SER A 216 29.09 8.69 -62.35
N ALA A 217 29.12 7.38 -62.64
CA ALA A 217 30.22 6.61 -63.27
C ALA A 217 31.45 6.14 -62.43
N ASP A 218 32.03 5.04 -62.94
CA ASP A 218 33.04 4.12 -62.39
C ASP A 218 34.45 4.71 -62.12
N ASP A 219 35.18 4.14 -61.16
CA ASP A 219 36.44 3.40 -61.44
C ASP A 219 36.89 2.49 -60.27
N GLN A 220 37.91 1.65 -60.50
CA GLN A 220 38.39 0.60 -59.58
C GLN A 220 39.54 1.04 -58.62
N ASP A 221 39.84 0.13 -57.68
CA ASP A 221 41.13 -0.12 -56.97
C ASP A 221 41.40 0.34 -55.52
N THR A 222 41.37 -0.68 -54.64
CA THR A 222 42.35 -1.02 -53.57
C THR A 222 42.43 -0.28 -52.21
N HIS A 223 42.77 -1.13 -51.21
CA HIS A 223 43.42 -0.89 -49.91
C HIS A 223 42.61 -0.50 -48.65
N ALA A 224 42.66 -1.44 -47.69
CA ALA A 224 42.82 -1.32 -46.23
C ALA A 224 41.91 -0.36 -45.41
N GLY A 225 41.27 -0.90 -44.37
CA GLY A 225 40.49 -0.15 -43.36
C GLY A 225 41.35 0.48 -42.25
N PRO A 226 40.85 0.65 -41.00
CA PRO A 226 39.56 0.23 -40.43
C PRO A 226 38.68 1.41 -39.91
N ASP A 227 37.52 1.07 -39.35
CA ASP A 227 36.83 1.69 -38.18
C ASP A 227 35.29 1.71 -38.29
N THR A 228 34.66 1.48 -37.14
CA THR A 228 33.24 1.17 -36.86
C THR A 228 32.40 2.43 -36.52
N PRO A 229 31.09 2.32 -36.16
CA PRO A 229 29.98 1.59 -36.79
C PRO A 229 28.70 2.45 -36.92
N THR A 230 27.73 2.05 -37.76
CA THR A 230 26.30 2.45 -37.56
C THR A 230 25.35 1.31 -37.91
N GLY A 231 24.31 1.09 -37.08
CA GLY A 231 23.07 0.43 -37.51
C GLY A 231 22.83 -1.05 -37.13
N VAL A 232 22.51 -1.30 -35.85
CA VAL A 232 21.50 -2.28 -35.34
C VAL A 232 21.50 -3.74 -35.84
N PRO A 233 21.61 -4.70 -34.91
CA PRO A 233 20.67 -5.83 -34.78
C PRO A 233 19.84 -5.67 -33.50
N ALA A 234 18.52 -5.86 -33.46
CA ALA A 234 17.73 -7.05 -33.80
C ALA A 234 17.98 -8.22 -32.83
N GLY A 235 17.14 -8.28 -31.78
CA GLY A 235 16.80 -9.49 -31.00
C GLY A 235 17.96 -10.33 -30.45
N HIS A 236 18.49 -9.95 -29.29
CA HIS A 236 19.35 -10.83 -28.51
C HIS A 236 18.55 -11.58 -27.46
N ASP A 237 18.23 -12.83 -27.81
CA ASP A 237 18.09 -13.94 -26.88
C ASP A 237 19.38 -14.04 -26.04
N ASN A 238 19.26 -14.06 -24.71
CA ASN A 238 20.38 -14.15 -23.78
C ASN A 238 20.66 -15.60 -23.32
N SER A 239 20.49 -16.57 -24.23
CA SER A 239 20.68 -18.00 -24.01
C SER A 239 22.02 -18.57 -24.50
N ASP A 240 23.12 -17.80 -24.47
CA ASP A 240 24.48 -18.34 -24.61
C ASP A 240 25.44 -17.86 -23.51
N GLY A 241 25.77 -18.77 -22.58
CA GLY A 241 26.58 -18.51 -21.40
C GLY A 241 28.09 -18.36 -21.67
N HIS A 242 28.48 -17.38 -22.48
CA HIS A 242 29.88 -16.98 -22.69
C HIS A 242 30.05 -15.45 -22.87
N HIS A 243 29.64 -14.70 -21.86
CA HIS A 243 30.28 -13.43 -21.54
C HIS A 243 31.15 -13.62 -20.30
N ASP A 244 32.48 -13.52 -20.45
CA ASP A 244 33.33 -13.17 -19.31
C ASP A 244 32.79 -11.81 -18.80
N PRO A 245 32.37 -11.69 -17.53
CA PRO A 245 31.88 -10.42 -17.03
C PRO A 245 32.99 -9.38 -17.15
N LEU A 246 32.65 -8.21 -17.69
CA LEU A 246 33.56 -7.06 -17.69
C LEU A 246 34.07 -6.89 -16.25
N PRO A 247 35.39 -6.70 -16.04
CA PRO A 247 35.94 -6.62 -14.70
C PRO A 247 35.25 -5.49 -13.95
N ALA A 248 34.60 -5.83 -12.83
CA ALA A 248 33.78 -4.92 -12.04
C ALA A 248 34.47 -3.56 -11.86
N SER A 249 33.71 -2.46 -11.92
CA SER A 249 34.30 -1.13 -11.74
C SER A 249 34.91 -0.98 -10.34
N ALA A 250 35.74 0.04 -10.11
CA ALA A 250 36.30 0.29 -8.78
C ALA A 250 35.21 0.58 -7.74
N ASP A 251 34.12 1.24 -8.17
CA ASP A 251 32.96 1.55 -7.33
C ASP A 251 32.07 0.32 -7.09
N GLU A 252 31.89 -0.52 -8.12
CA GLU A 252 31.15 -1.79 -8.01
C GLU A 252 31.86 -2.77 -7.07
N ARG A 253 33.20 -2.90 -7.17
CA ARG A 253 33.99 -3.65 -6.18
C ARG A 253 33.81 -3.10 -4.78
N ALA A 254 33.90 -1.79 -4.59
CA ALA A 254 33.72 -1.18 -3.26
C ALA A 254 32.32 -1.45 -2.68
N ILE A 255 31.26 -1.47 -3.50
CA ILE A 255 29.91 -1.82 -3.06
C ILE A 255 29.81 -3.32 -2.72
N LEU A 256 30.40 -4.21 -3.53
CA LEU A 256 30.44 -5.65 -3.24
C LEU A 256 31.25 -5.97 -1.97
N ASP A 257 32.36 -5.29 -1.74
CA ASP A 257 33.17 -5.40 -0.53
C ASP A 257 32.36 -4.99 0.71
N ILE A 258 31.53 -3.93 0.61
CA ILE A 258 30.60 -3.51 1.67
C ILE A 258 29.52 -4.58 1.92
N ILE A 259 28.91 -5.16 0.89
CA ILE A 259 27.88 -6.21 1.04
C ILE A 259 28.47 -7.41 1.79
N ASN A 260 29.65 -7.88 1.38
CA ASN A 260 30.38 -8.97 2.04
C ASN A 260 30.79 -8.63 3.49
N ALA A 261 31.15 -7.37 3.77
CA ALA A 261 31.43 -6.92 5.14
C ALA A 261 30.17 -6.92 6.03
N VAL A 262 29.00 -6.60 5.47
CA VAL A 262 27.69 -6.67 6.15
C VAL A 262 27.25 -8.12 6.39
N GLU A 263 27.44 -9.00 5.39
CA GLU A 263 27.26 -10.46 5.49
C GLU A 263 28.06 -11.00 6.68
N THR A 264 29.37 -10.78 6.67
CA THR A 264 30.29 -11.15 7.76
C THR A 264 29.89 -10.51 9.10
N GLY A 265 29.37 -9.28 9.09
CA GLY A 265 28.92 -8.57 10.28
C GLY A 265 27.76 -9.28 10.98
N TRP A 266 26.72 -9.65 10.24
CA TRP A 266 25.58 -10.43 10.76
C TRP A 266 26.03 -11.80 11.28
N GLU A 267 26.74 -12.58 10.48
CA GLU A 267 27.16 -13.95 10.82
C GLU A 267 28.03 -14.03 12.09
N ASN A 268 28.69 -12.94 12.47
CA ASN A 268 29.57 -12.89 13.64
C ASN A 268 29.02 -12.06 14.80
N GLY A 269 27.83 -11.46 14.67
CA GLY A 269 27.30 -10.50 15.65
C GLY A 269 28.23 -9.29 15.85
N ASN A 270 28.88 -8.83 14.78
CA ASN A 270 29.88 -7.78 14.82
C ASN A 270 29.32 -6.46 14.26
N GLY A 271 29.17 -5.46 15.12
CA GLY A 271 28.70 -4.13 14.76
C GLY A 271 29.68 -3.28 13.92
N GLU A 272 30.98 -3.59 13.92
CA GLU A 272 32.01 -2.73 13.30
C GLU A 272 31.82 -2.49 11.78
N PRO A 273 31.46 -3.49 10.94
CA PRO A 273 31.18 -3.26 9.52
C PRO A 273 30.02 -2.27 9.31
N PHE A 274 28.98 -2.34 10.15
CA PHE A 274 27.86 -1.40 10.10
C PHE A 274 28.31 0.01 10.49
N ARG A 275 29.02 0.14 11.62
CA ARG A 275 29.58 1.43 12.07
C ARG A 275 30.61 2.03 11.08
N THR A 276 31.27 1.19 10.28
CA THR A 276 32.22 1.61 9.23
C THR A 276 31.54 2.03 7.93
N HIS A 277 30.49 1.34 7.51
CA HIS A 277 29.93 1.45 6.16
C HIS A 277 28.52 2.04 6.09
N PHE A 278 27.81 2.21 7.20
CA PHE A 278 26.48 2.81 7.19
C PHE A 278 26.60 4.30 7.45
N GLN A 279 25.88 5.10 6.67
CA GLN A 279 25.73 6.52 6.95
C GLN A 279 24.83 6.66 8.18
N ASP A 280 25.37 7.17 9.28
CA ASP A 280 24.56 7.62 10.41
C ASP A 280 23.95 9.00 10.12
N TRP A 281 22.63 9.12 10.22
CA TRP A 281 21.88 10.35 9.99
C TRP A 281 20.54 10.35 10.73
N ASP A 282 20.08 11.53 11.15
CA ASP A 282 18.83 11.70 11.90
C ASP A 282 17.62 11.26 11.08
N GLY A 283 16.93 10.21 11.54
CA GLY A 283 15.83 9.57 10.82
C GLY A 283 16.23 8.36 9.94
N ALA A 284 17.48 7.87 10.02
CA ALA A 284 17.88 6.62 9.38
C ALA A 284 17.01 5.44 9.85
N ARG A 285 16.61 4.56 8.93
CA ARG A 285 15.82 3.36 9.22
C ARG A 285 16.28 2.19 8.36
N TYR A 286 16.16 0.98 8.90
CA TYR A 286 16.59 -0.27 8.28
C TYR A 286 15.48 -1.29 8.45
N PHE A 287 15.00 -1.91 7.38
CA PHE A 287 13.79 -2.75 7.41
C PHE A 287 14.10 -4.23 7.19
N GLU A 288 13.36 -5.08 7.90
CA GLU A 288 13.46 -6.53 7.79
C GLU A 288 12.08 -7.18 7.96
N SER A 289 11.60 -7.84 6.90
CA SER A 289 10.45 -8.77 6.90
C SER A 289 9.12 -8.27 7.51
N GLY A 290 9.00 -6.96 7.78
CA GLY A 290 7.84 -6.32 8.43
C GLY A 290 8.24 -5.34 9.54
N GLY A 291 9.32 -5.65 10.26
CA GLY A 291 9.93 -4.82 11.30
C GLY A 291 11.04 -3.91 10.78
N GLY A 292 11.77 -3.32 11.72
CA GLY A 292 12.97 -2.53 11.40
C GLY A 292 13.46 -1.63 12.52
N ASN A 293 14.70 -1.18 12.38
CA ASN A 293 15.43 -0.36 13.34
C ASN A 293 15.33 1.15 13.03
N THR A 294 15.56 1.98 14.06
CA THR A 294 15.55 3.45 13.96
C THR A 294 16.86 4.03 14.49
N GLY A 295 17.73 4.49 13.59
CA GLY A 295 19.11 4.91 13.88
C GLY A 295 20.12 3.77 13.75
N LEU A 296 21.40 4.11 13.61
CA LEU A 296 22.48 3.12 13.45
C LEU A 296 22.79 2.36 14.76
N ASP A 297 22.76 3.05 15.91
CA ASP A 297 22.96 2.41 17.22
C ASP A 297 21.89 1.35 17.51
N ASP A 298 20.62 1.61 17.16
CA ASP A 298 19.54 0.64 17.34
C ASP A 298 19.70 -0.60 16.46
N LEU A 299 20.16 -0.43 15.21
CA LEU A 299 20.52 -1.56 14.33
C LEU A 299 21.67 -2.37 14.95
N VAL A 300 22.71 -1.73 15.45
CA VAL A 300 23.90 -2.43 15.93
C VAL A 300 23.64 -3.12 17.28
N GLU A 301 23.17 -2.37 18.27
CA GLU A 301 23.13 -2.81 19.67
C GLU A 301 21.92 -3.70 19.99
N ASN A 302 20.78 -3.49 19.31
CA ASN A 302 19.55 -4.24 19.56
C ASN A 302 19.26 -5.33 18.51
N HIS A 303 19.99 -5.36 17.39
CA HIS A 303 19.77 -6.33 16.31
C HIS A 303 21.03 -7.11 15.93
N VAL A 304 22.10 -6.45 15.44
CA VAL A 304 23.31 -7.14 14.97
C VAL A 304 24.06 -7.86 16.09
N GLU A 305 24.44 -7.15 17.16
CA GLU A 305 25.28 -7.72 18.23
C GLU A 305 24.59 -8.88 18.99
N PRO A 306 23.28 -8.82 19.30
CA PRO A 306 22.56 -9.94 19.91
C PRO A 306 22.33 -11.15 19.00
N GLU A 307 22.38 -11.00 17.68
CA GLU A 307 21.95 -12.04 16.73
C GLU A 307 22.77 -13.34 16.88
N LYS A 308 24.06 -13.22 17.24
CA LYS A 308 24.93 -14.38 17.43
C LYS A 308 24.59 -15.23 18.65
N ASP A 309 23.94 -14.65 19.66
CA ASP A 309 23.39 -15.37 20.81
C ASP A 309 22.03 -16.01 20.47
N ALA A 310 21.26 -15.40 19.56
CA ALA A 310 19.97 -15.90 19.09
C ALA A 310 20.11 -17.06 18.09
N ILE A 311 21.04 -16.96 17.14
CA ILE A 311 21.34 -17.95 16.10
C ILE A 311 22.87 -18.21 16.05
N PRO A 312 23.41 -19.11 16.89
CA PRO A 312 24.86 -19.34 17.00
C PRO A 312 25.54 -19.92 15.76
N ASP A 313 24.78 -20.48 14.81
CA ASP A 313 25.22 -20.99 13.51
C ASP A 313 24.55 -20.24 12.33
N LEU A 314 24.30 -18.93 12.51
CA LEU A 314 23.82 -18.06 11.42
C LEU A 314 24.79 -18.08 10.23
N ASP A 315 24.22 -18.34 9.06
CA ASP A 315 24.86 -18.40 7.75
C ASP A 315 23.96 -17.61 6.79
N LEU A 316 24.51 -16.52 6.23
CA LEU A 316 23.78 -15.52 5.44
C LEU A 316 24.44 -15.43 4.07
N GLY A 317 23.70 -15.69 3.01
CA GLY A 317 24.23 -15.61 1.64
C GLY A 317 23.58 -14.49 0.84
N PHE A 318 24.39 -13.64 0.20
CA PHE A 318 23.93 -12.74 -0.86
C PHE A 318 24.31 -13.28 -2.24
N SER A 319 23.33 -13.40 -3.13
CA SER A 319 23.51 -13.95 -4.48
C SER A 319 22.72 -13.14 -5.52
N ASN A 320 22.99 -13.37 -6.81
CA ASN A 320 22.35 -12.64 -7.92
C ASN A 320 22.33 -11.11 -7.70
N ILE A 321 23.47 -10.56 -7.26
CA ILE A 321 23.59 -9.15 -6.91
C ILE A 321 23.61 -8.32 -8.19
N HIS A 322 22.66 -7.39 -8.34
CA HIS A 322 22.62 -6.40 -9.41
C HIS A 322 22.79 -5.00 -8.82
N ILE A 323 23.84 -4.29 -9.22
CA ILE A 323 24.14 -2.91 -8.78
C ILE A 323 23.80 -1.95 -9.91
N HIS A 324 22.98 -0.95 -9.60
CA HIS A 324 22.59 0.12 -10.51
C HIS A 324 23.12 1.45 -10.00
N PHE A 325 23.87 2.17 -10.85
CA PHE A 325 24.42 3.49 -10.55
C PHE A 325 23.52 4.59 -11.10
N GLU A 326 23.26 5.61 -10.29
CA GLU A 326 22.54 6.83 -10.67
C GLU A 326 23.51 8.02 -10.53
N GLY A 327 24.23 8.30 -11.62
CA GLY A 327 25.37 9.22 -11.60
C GLY A 327 26.56 8.67 -10.80
N ASP A 328 27.45 9.57 -10.39
CA ASP A 328 28.74 9.22 -9.78
C ASP A 328 28.67 9.01 -8.25
N ASN A 329 27.53 9.31 -7.62
CA ASN A 329 27.40 9.43 -6.16
C ASN A 329 26.20 8.72 -5.52
N PHE A 330 25.33 8.08 -6.31
CA PHE A 330 24.24 7.26 -5.79
C PHE A 330 24.21 5.92 -6.53
N ALA A 331 23.87 4.87 -5.79
CA ALA A 331 23.69 3.54 -6.35
C ALA A 331 22.67 2.76 -5.51
N TRP A 332 22.06 1.75 -6.09
CA TRP A 332 21.26 0.78 -5.36
C TRP A 332 21.58 -0.63 -5.84
N ALA A 333 21.57 -1.58 -4.89
CA ALA A 333 21.75 -3.00 -5.18
C ALA A 333 20.49 -3.77 -4.81
N VAL A 334 20.13 -4.74 -5.64
CA VAL A 334 19.19 -5.81 -5.30
C VAL A 334 19.90 -7.14 -5.31
N ALA A 335 19.55 -8.03 -4.39
CA ALA A 335 20.14 -9.36 -4.27
C ALA A 335 19.11 -10.39 -3.79
N ASP A 336 19.38 -11.65 -4.09
CA ASP A 336 18.69 -12.82 -3.55
C ASP A 336 19.39 -13.26 -2.27
N THR A 337 18.64 -13.44 -1.19
CA THR A 337 19.19 -13.83 0.12
C THR A 337 18.86 -15.26 0.50
N THR A 338 19.79 -15.90 1.21
CA THR A 338 19.56 -17.14 1.98
C THR A 338 19.91 -16.89 3.43
N VAL A 339 19.06 -17.32 4.37
CA VAL A 339 19.34 -17.25 5.81
C VAL A 339 19.16 -18.64 6.41
N THR A 340 20.24 -19.23 6.92
CA THR A 340 20.20 -20.54 7.59
C THR A 340 20.84 -20.47 8.97
N GLY A 341 20.48 -21.41 9.84
CA GLY A 341 20.97 -21.47 11.21
C GLY A 341 19.98 -22.16 12.14
N THR A 342 20.22 -22.12 13.44
CA THR A 342 19.45 -22.83 14.46
C THR A 342 19.16 -21.91 15.63
N LEU A 343 17.89 -21.68 15.97
CA LEU A 343 17.53 -20.82 17.10
C LEU A 343 18.00 -21.43 18.43
N ALA A 344 18.78 -20.68 19.20
CA ALA A 344 19.23 -21.09 20.54
C ALA A 344 18.07 -21.32 21.51
N SER A 345 16.95 -20.63 21.32
CA SER A 345 15.76 -20.68 22.20
C SER A 345 14.90 -21.93 22.03
N SER A 346 14.83 -22.51 20.82
CA SER A 346 13.93 -23.62 20.48
C SER A 346 14.63 -24.85 19.88
N GLY A 347 15.84 -24.70 19.36
CA GLY A 347 16.51 -25.72 18.54
C GLY A 347 15.90 -25.90 17.14
N GLU A 348 14.98 -25.02 16.73
CA GLU A 348 14.40 -25.05 15.38
C GLU A 348 15.44 -24.57 14.35
N ARG A 349 15.53 -25.28 13.22
CA ARG A 349 16.42 -24.92 12.11
C ARG A 349 15.72 -23.96 11.15
N LEU A 350 16.33 -22.80 10.94
CA LEU A 350 15.97 -21.84 9.91
C LEU A 350 16.55 -22.25 8.56
N ASP A 351 15.72 -22.09 7.54
CA ASP A 351 16.02 -22.25 6.12
C ASP A 351 15.08 -21.28 5.38
N ARG A 352 15.60 -20.07 5.12
CA ARG A 352 14.86 -18.96 4.53
C ARG A 352 15.50 -18.54 3.21
N THR A 353 14.65 -18.14 2.27
CA THR A 353 15.04 -17.45 1.04
C THR A 353 14.35 -16.10 0.98
N GLY A 354 15.01 -15.09 0.40
CA GLY A 354 14.52 -13.72 0.46
C GLY A 354 15.06 -12.83 -0.65
N LYS A 355 14.77 -11.52 -0.51
CA LYS A 355 15.28 -10.44 -1.34
C LYS A 355 15.82 -9.33 -0.45
N GLN A 356 16.95 -8.77 -0.86
CA GLN A 356 17.58 -7.59 -0.28
C GLN A 356 17.48 -6.42 -1.25
N THR A 357 17.22 -5.23 -0.72
CA THR A 357 17.54 -3.95 -1.38
C THR A 357 18.47 -3.15 -0.49
N MET A 358 19.55 -2.59 -1.03
CA MET A 358 20.48 -1.70 -0.33
C MET A 358 20.66 -0.42 -1.14
N LEU A 359 20.50 0.73 -0.50
CA LEU A 359 20.77 2.04 -1.11
C LEU A 359 22.13 2.53 -0.66
N PHE A 360 22.93 3.05 -1.59
CA PHE A 360 24.30 3.51 -1.35
C PHE A 360 24.48 4.96 -1.78
N ARG A 361 25.23 5.72 -0.99
CA ARG A 361 25.65 7.08 -1.32
C ARG A 361 27.17 7.23 -1.18
N LYS A 362 27.79 7.83 -2.19
CA LYS A 362 29.21 8.17 -2.19
C LYS A 362 29.43 9.49 -1.45
N ILE A 363 30.25 9.48 -0.42
CA ILE A 363 30.63 10.66 0.37
C ILE A 363 32.14 10.81 0.23
N GLY A 364 32.57 11.87 -0.48
CA GLY A 364 33.94 11.99 -0.93
C GLY A 364 34.30 10.85 -1.88
N THR A 365 35.20 9.95 -1.47
CA THR A 365 35.61 8.77 -2.24
C THR A 365 35.03 7.45 -1.74
N ALA A 366 34.31 7.45 -0.61
CA ALA A 366 33.81 6.23 0.02
C ALA A 366 32.31 6.03 -0.25
N TRP A 367 31.90 4.80 -0.56
CA TRP A 367 30.49 4.40 -0.59
C TRP A 367 30.02 4.05 0.82
N ASN A 368 28.77 4.43 1.13
CA ASN A 368 28.13 4.16 2.41
C ASN A 368 26.70 3.69 2.17
N VAL A 369 26.23 2.71 2.94
CA VAL A 369 24.83 2.28 2.97
C VAL A 369 23.99 3.37 3.63
N VAL A 370 22.91 3.82 2.99
CA VAL A 370 21.98 4.82 3.56
C VAL A 370 20.65 4.22 4.02
N HIS A 371 20.32 3.03 3.50
CA HIS A 371 19.11 2.27 3.84
C HIS A 371 19.28 0.81 3.39
N THR A 372 18.68 -0.11 4.16
CA THR A 372 18.52 -1.52 3.80
C THR A 372 17.06 -1.94 3.98
N HIS A 373 16.60 -2.83 3.11
CA HIS A 373 15.31 -3.49 3.23
C HIS A 373 15.48 -4.97 2.85
N SER A 374 15.40 -5.86 3.84
CA SER A 374 15.34 -7.30 3.65
C SER A 374 13.90 -7.80 3.72
N SER A 375 13.59 -8.86 2.96
CA SER A 375 12.35 -9.62 3.13
C SER A 375 12.67 -11.09 2.93
N SER A 376 12.25 -11.94 3.87
CA SER A 376 12.50 -13.38 3.81
C SER A 376 11.22 -14.20 3.95
N ARG A 377 11.26 -15.44 3.48
CA ARG A 377 10.19 -16.45 3.61
C ARG A 377 10.79 -17.83 3.79
N ALA A 378 9.98 -18.80 4.21
CA ALA A 378 10.44 -20.19 4.24
C ALA A 378 10.87 -20.69 2.85
N SER A 379 12.01 -21.38 2.77
CA SER A 379 12.46 -22.02 1.52
C SER A 379 11.43 -23.05 1.04
N ARG A 380 11.05 -22.96 -0.24
CA ARG A 380 10.16 -23.94 -0.88
C ARG A 380 10.96 -25.22 -1.14
N ARG A 381 10.58 -26.31 -0.46
CA ARG A 381 11.09 -27.67 -0.69
C ARG A 381 10.51 -28.31 -1.95
#